data_AF-A0A1B8P0F4-F1
#
_entry.id   AF-A0A1B8P0F4-F1
#
_cell.length_a   1.000
_cell.length_b   1.000
_cell.length_c   1.000
_cell.angle_alpha   90.00
_cell.angle_beta   90.00
_cell.angle_gamma   90.00
#
_symmetry.space_group_name_H-M   'P 1'
#
loop_
_entity.id
_entity.type
_entity.pdbx_description
1 polymer ?
#
loop_
_entity_poly.entity_id
_entity_poly.type
_entity_poly.pdbx_seq_one_letter_code
_entity_poly.pdbx_strand_id
1 'polypeptide(L)'
;MAPSLPLARCEDARGHLTETLDLHADEGVEALARYWLPAQAHHLNQLAADAAHGALPPSRTPFGEVAGDDLTGRDALGRASRHAATIHMAEKFAFHLQMAMDSEWFEAPRLAELAAALQGSLCRFYPDARRLLSAWAQWEALLPEPEQPSLVAEILWHRDDPGSLFHWLDWRSGEWREPGPRPGLSQFTAMALVGPLNSAIWSLPQPESERECASIREWVDGHYAVQGPEGLAEFIDYLLEVGDRQEYQINYAPYTLNPARLASEIATLESDECGEEERNHLLRLKRVRANEDGCNDLDLTAWDLAQAVDLAIAGRQLDWLSEEAFFARLRRAHALAASHYGGWEEYARGLYAGFSFFMGETPEREAFLGGFRQALASWLAAAPPLAGPWATLDFPGARPRHWAPMHVDTLPGDERLLH
;
A
#
# COMPACT_ATOMS: atom_id res chain seq x y z
N MET A 1 -12.52 24.98 34.92
CA MET A 1 -13.17 23.77 34.42
C MET A 1 -13.60 24.06 33.01
N ALA A 2 -13.05 23.35 32.01
CA ALA A 2 -13.62 23.40 30.66
C ALA A 2 -15.06 22.84 30.73
N PRO A 3 -16.01 23.36 29.94
CA PRO A 3 -17.36 22.80 29.90
C PRO A 3 -17.29 21.34 29.46
N SER A 4 -18.03 20.46 30.15
CA SER A 4 -18.17 19.06 29.76
C SER A 4 -18.86 18.97 28.41
N LEU A 5 -18.36 18.13 27.50
CA LEU A 5 -19.00 17.91 26.20
C LEU A 5 -20.40 17.29 26.39
N PRO A 6 -21.37 17.60 25.51
CA PRO A 6 -22.66 16.93 25.52
C PRO A 6 -22.48 15.43 25.28
N LEU A 7 -23.17 14.58 26.05
CA LEU A 7 -23.06 13.11 25.96
C LEU A 7 -23.26 12.59 24.52
N ALA A 8 -24.21 13.16 23.78
CA ALA A 8 -24.46 12.79 22.39
C ALA A 8 -23.22 12.93 21.50
N ARG A 9 -22.41 13.99 21.68
CA ARG A 9 -21.18 14.18 20.91
C ARG A 9 -20.11 13.15 21.27
N CYS A 10 -20.02 12.77 22.55
CA CYS A 10 -19.12 11.70 22.97
C CYS A 10 -19.55 10.35 22.35
N GLU A 11 -20.85 10.06 22.32
CA GLU A 11 -21.39 8.84 21.72
C GLU A 11 -21.18 8.79 20.21
N ASP A 12 -21.43 9.90 19.49
CA ASP A 12 -21.17 10.02 18.05
C ASP A 12 -19.68 9.80 17.73
N ALA A 13 -18.80 10.40 18.51
CA ALA A 13 -17.35 10.23 18.34
C ALA A 13 -16.93 8.78 18.55
N ARG A 14 -17.43 8.10 19.60
CA ARG A 14 -17.18 6.68 19.85
C ARG A 14 -17.71 5.79 18.72
N GLY A 15 -18.91 6.10 18.22
CA GLY A 15 -19.50 5.42 17.06
C GLY A 15 -18.61 5.54 15.83
N HIS A 16 -18.13 6.74 15.50
CA HIS A 16 -17.21 6.92 14.38
C HIS A 16 -15.90 6.13 14.55
N LEU A 17 -15.25 6.21 15.72
CA LEU A 17 -14.01 5.50 15.98
C LEU A 17 -14.18 3.99 15.82
N THR A 18 -15.25 3.41 16.37
CA THR A 18 -15.50 1.96 16.27
C THR A 18 -16.00 1.53 14.89
N GLU A 19 -16.98 2.22 14.31
CA GLU A 19 -17.66 1.76 13.10
C GLU A 19 -16.91 2.13 11.81
N THR A 20 -16.17 3.25 11.81
CA THR A 20 -15.46 3.73 10.62
C THR A 20 -13.97 3.39 10.64
N LEU A 21 -13.34 3.51 11.82
CA LEU A 21 -11.89 3.31 11.94
C LEU A 21 -11.51 1.97 12.54
N ASP A 22 -12.47 1.23 13.11
CA ASP A 22 -12.22 0.06 13.94
C ASP A 22 -11.17 0.33 15.03
N LEU A 23 -11.27 1.53 15.63
CA LEU A 23 -10.40 1.98 16.71
C LEU A 23 -11.14 1.91 18.04
N HIS A 24 -10.51 1.25 19.02
CA HIS A 24 -11.11 0.94 20.31
C HIS A 24 -10.30 1.50 21.48
N ALA A 25 -10.96 1.63 22.63
CA ALA A 25 -10.39 2.26 23.81
C ALA A 25 -9.15 1.52 24.36
N ASP A 26 -9.04 0.21 24.13
CA ASP A 26 -7.95 -0.64 24.61
C ASP A 26 -6.66 -0.53 23.78
N GLU A 27 -6.69 0.12 22.62
CA GLU A 27 -5.53 0.23 21.71
C GLU A 27 -4.58 1.39 22.06
N GLY A 28 -5.04 2.34 22.88
CA GLY A 28 -4.26 3.52 23.25
C GLY A 28 -4.18 4.60 22.16
N VAL A 29 -3.50 5.71 22.48
CA VAL A 29 -3.37 6.88 21.57
C VAL A 29 -2.45 6.58 20.40
N GLU A 30 -1.48 5.71 20.61
CA GLU A 30 -0.46 5.32 19.65
C GLU A 30 -1.06 4.69 18.40
N ALA A 31 -2.21 4.02 18.51
CA ALA A 31 -2.94 3.45 17.38
C ALA A 31 -3.37 4.51 16.34
N LEU A 32 -3.58 5.77 16.74
CA LEU A 32 -3.89 6.85 15.78
C LEU A 32 -2.77 7.07 14.77
N ALA A 33 -1.52 6.73 15.10
CA ALA A 33 -0.38 6.90 14.20
C ALA A 33 -0.56 6.13 12.88
N ARG A 34 -1.36 5.04 12.86
CA ARG A 34 -1.62 4.25 11.63
C ARG A 34 -2.38 5.02 10.56
N TYR A 35 -3.11 6.08 10.94
CA TYR A 35 -3.84 6.96 10.03
C TYR A 35 -3.02 8.18 9.57
N TRP A 36 -1.77 8.31 10.02
CA TRP A 36 -0.81 9.26 9.45
C TRP A 36 -0.07 8.56 8.30
N LEU A 37 -0.38 8.94 7.06
CA LEU A 37 0.02 8.25 5.81
C LEU A 37 1.02 9.06 4.96
N PRO A 38 2.25 9.35 5.44
CA PRO A 38 3.20 10.19 4.71
C PRO A 38 3.65 9.58 3.37
N ALA A 39 3.60 8.25 3.21
CA ALA A 39 3.91 7.61 1.93
C ALA A 39 2.82 7.88 0.88
N GLN A 40 1.55 7.99 1.29
CA GLN A 40 0.45 8.39 0.41
C GLN A 40 0.63 9.84 -0.05
N ALA A 41 0.97 10.75 0.86
CA ALA A 41 1.26 12.13 0.52
C ALA A 41 2.44 12.23 -0.46
N HIS A 42 3.52 11.48 -0.23
CA HIS A 42 4.65 11.40 -1.15
C HIS A 42 4.25 10.90 -2.53
N HIS A 43 3.46 9.82 -2.61
CA HIS A 43 2.95 9.28 -3.87
C HIS A 43 2.13 10.33 -4.65
N LEU A 44 1.18 10.99 -3.99
CA LEU A 44 0.38 12.06 -4.62
C LEU A 44 1.26 13.23 -5.10
N ASN A 45 2.24 13.63 -4.30
CA ASN A 45 3.20 14.67 -4.68
C ASN A 45 4.00 14.27 -5.93
N GLN A 46 4.44 13.02 -6.00
CA GLN A 46 5.20 12.50 -7.13
C GLN A 46 4.33 12.39 -8.39
N LEU A 47 3.09 11.89 -8.28
CA LEU A 47 2.14 11.90 -9.40
C LEU A 47 1.87 13.32 -9.90
N ALA A 48 1.67 14.28 -9.02
CA ALA A 48 1.45 15.68 -9.40
C ALA A 48 2.67 16.27 -10.12
N ALA A 49 3.88 15.97 -9.65
CA ALA A 49 5.12 16.40 -10.30
C ALA A 49 5.28 15.79 -11.70
N ASP A 50 5.09 14.48 -11.84
CA ASP A 50 5.23 13.77 -13.11
C ASP A 50 4.12 14.18 -14.11
N ALA A 51 2.88 14.35 -13.64
CA ALA A 51 1.75 14.85 -14.43
C ALA A 51 2.02 16.24 -15.02
N ALA A 52 2.58 17.17 -14.23
CA ALA A 52 2.90 18.51 -14.70
C ALA A 52 3.97 18.54 -15.80
N HIS A 53 4.78 17.48 -15.91
CA HIS A 53 5.83 17.32 -16.92
C HIS A 53 5.48 16.33 -18.03
N GLY A 54 4.26 15.77 -18.05
CA GLY A 54 3.86 14.77 -19.04
C GLY A 54 4.63 13.45 -18.93
N ALA A 55 5.07 13.10 -17.72
CA ALA A 55 5.91 11.92 -17.43
C ALA A 55 5.14 10.80 -16.73
N LEU A 56 3.79 10.83 -16.74
CA LEU A 56 2.96 9.78 -16.14
C LEU A 56 3.11 8.44 -16.89
N PRO A 57 2.87 7.31 -16.20
CA PRO A 57 2.87 6.00 -16.83
C PRO A 57 1.83 5.89 -17.95
N PRO A 58 2.06 5.02 -18.95
CA PRO A 58 1.11 4.81 -20.04
C PRO A 58 -0.24 4.27 -19.54
N SER A 59 -1.32 4.61 -20.25
CA SER A 59 -2.68 4.10 -19.98
C SER A 59 -2.87 2.63 -20.34
N ARG A 60 -2.09 2.15 -21.32
CA ARG A 60 -2.08 0.75 -21.75
C ARG A 60 -0.94 0.02 -21.06
N THR A 61 -1.31 -0.99 -20.29
CA THR A 61 -0.40 -1.89 -19.58
C THR A 61 -0.42 -3.28 -20.24
N PRO A 62 0.47 -4.20 -19.85
CA PRO A 62 0.40 -5.59 -20.31
C PRO A 62 -0.88 -6.32 -19.88
N PHE A 63 -1.59 -5.80 -18.87
CA PHE A 63 -2.79 -6.38 -18.29
C PHE A 63 -4.08 -5.78 -18.84
N GLY A 64 -3.99 -4.77 -19.71
CA GLY A 64 -5.14 -4.10 -20.32
C GLY A 64 -5.03 -2.58 -20.28
N GLU A 65 -6.11 -1.94 -20.70
CA GLU A 65 -6.28 -0.49 -20.68
C GLU A 65 -7.07 -0.08 -19.43
N VAL A 66 -6.62 0.99 -18.77
CA VAL A 66 -7.31 1.52 -17.58
C VAL A 66 -8.44 2.47 -18.01
N ALA A 67 -9.49 2.56 -17.18
CA ALA A 67 -10.67 3.37 -17.49
C ALA A 67 -10.31 4.86 -17.71
N GLY A 68 -10.98 5.48 -18.70
CA GLY A 68 -10.70 6.86 -19.11
C GLY A 68 -10.96 7.91 -18.03
N ASP A 69 -11.97 7.69 -17.18
CA ASP A 69 -12.30 8.61 -16.08
C ASP A 69 -11.20 8.62 -15.01
N ASP A 70 -10.65 7.45 -14.66
CA ASP A 70 -9.53 7.31 -13.72
C ASP A 70 -8.26 7.99 -14.23
N LEU A 71 -7.98 7.84 -15.53
CA LEU A 71 -6.86 8.52 -16.19
C LEU A 71 -7.04 10.04 -16.20
N THR A 72 -8.27 10.52 -16.42
CA THR A 72 -8.57 11.96 -16.38
C THR A 72 -8.32 12.54 -14.99
N GLY A 73 -8.75 11.83 -13.93
CA GLY A 73 -8.47 12.21 -12.54
C GLY A 73 -6.97 12.24 -12.22
N ARG A 74 -6.24 11.19 -12.62
CA ARG A 74 -4.78 11.09 -12.48
C ARG A 74 -4.03 12.21 -13.18
N ASP A 75 -4.31 12.44 -14.46
CA ASP A 75 -3.61 13.43 -15.27
C ASP A 75 -3.87 14.86 -14.75
N ALA A 76 -5.06 15.10 -14.21
CA ALA A 76 -5.43 16.37 -13.61
C ALA A 76 -4.61 16.74 -12.36
N LEU A 77 -3.95 15.77 -11.70
CA LEU A 77 -3.11 16.02 -10.52
C LEU A 77 -1.95 16.97 -10.79
N GLY A 78 -1.52 17.13 -12.05
CA GLY A 78 -0.48 18.10 -12.42
C GLY A 78 -0.79 19.54 -11.98
N ARG A 79 -2.08 19.88 -11.81
CA ARG A 79 -2.55 21.17 -11.28
C ARG A 79 -2.12 21.42 -9.83
N ALA A 80 -1.85 20.36 -9.05
CA ALA A 80 -1.39 20.46 -7.67
C ALA A 80 0.14 20.42 -7.51
N SER A 81 0.94 20.34 -8.58
CA SER A 81 2.42 20.22 -8.51
C SER A 81 3.16 21.26 -7.65
N ARG A 82 2.50 22.37 -7.30
CA ARG A 82 3.04 23.44 -6.43
C ARG A 82 2.59 23.34 -4.96
N HIS A 83 1.75 22.36 -4.64
CA HIS A 83 1.06 22.24 -3.37
C HIS A 83 1.35 20.87 -2.78
N ALA A 84 2.00 20.82 -1.60
CA ALA A 84 2.20 19.55 -0.90
C ALA A 84 0.85 18.89 -0.59
N ALA A 85 0.76 17.58 -0.84
CA ALA A 85 -0.38 16.72 -0.58
C ALA A 85 -0.56 16.40 0.92
N THR A 86 0.36 16.85 1.78
CA THR A 86 0.29 16.62 3.23
C THR A 86 -1.09 16.97 3.80
N ILE A 87 -1.72 18.03 3.29
CA ILE A 87 -3.04 18.49 3.73
C ILE A 87 -4.16 17.47 3.48
N HIS A 88 -4.09 16.70 2.39
CA HIS A 88 -5.09 15.67 2.08
C HIS A 88 -5.10 14.57 3.14
N MET A 89 -3.91 14.14 3.59
CA MET A 89 -3.77 13.21 4.72
C MET A 89 -4.10 13.89 6.05
N ALA A 90 -3.60 15.10 6.27
CA ALA A 90 -3.70 15.82 7.54
C ALA A 90 -5.14 16.18 7.90
N GLU A 91 -6.00 16.46 6.91
CA GLU A 91 -7.43 16.69 7.12
C GLU A 91 -8.09 15.48 7.80
N LYS A 92 -7.95 14.28 7.21
CA LYS A 92 -8.54 13.04 7.76
C LYS A 92 -7.97 12.74 9.14
N PHE A 93 -6.65 12.86 9.28
CA PHE A 93 -6.00 12.67 10.57
C PHE A 93 -6.50 13.66 11.63
N ALA A 94 -6.66 14.94 11.29
CA ALA A 94 -7.19 15.96 12.21
C ALA A 94 -8.62 15.62 12.66
N PHE A 95 -9.45 15.13 11.74
CA PHE A 95 -10.80 14.67 12.05
C PHE A 95 -10.78 13.47 13.01
N HIS A 96 -9.97 12.45 12.74
CA HIS A 96 -9.84 11.28 13.63
C HIS A 96 -9.30 11.67 15.01
N LEU A 97 -8.33 12.59 15.07
CA LEU A 97 -7.80 13.12 16.32
C LEU A 97 -8.87 13.88 17.12
N GLN A 98 -9.72 14.67 16.45
CA GLN A 98 -10.83 15.35 17.10
C GLN A 98 -11.86 14.35 17.65
N MET A 99 -12.17 13.28 16.91
CA MET A 99 -13.07 12.22 17.39
C MET A 99 -12.46 11.49 18.60
N ALA A 100 -11.15 11.22 18.60
CA ALA A 100 -10.45 10.66 19.75
C ALA A 100 -10.45 11.58 20.98
N MET A 101 -10.37 12.90 20.78
CA MET A 101 -10.54 13.89 21.86
C MET A 101 -11.96 13.92 22.41
N ASP A 102 -12.97 13.86 21.54
CA ASP A 102 -14.38 13.96 21.91
C ASP A 102 -14.92 12.67 22.57
N SER A 103 -14.31 11.51 22.27
CA SER A 103 -14.74 10.20 22.80
C SER A 103 -14.46 10.02 24.30
N GLU A 104 -13.52 10.79 24.85
CA GLU A 104 -12.99 10.65 26.21
C GLU A 104 -12.42 9.25 26.54
N TRP A 105 -12.11 8.43 25.52
CA TRP A 105 -11.49 7.11 25.71
C TRP A 105 -10.00 7.18 26.03
N PHE A 106 -9.33 8.22 25.55
CA PHE A 106 -7.89 8.31 25.56
C PHE A 106 -7.36 9.42 26.44
N GLU A 107 -6.08 9.32 26.84
CA GLU A 107 -5.44 10.30 27.70
C GLU A 107 -5.28 11.65 26.99
N ALA A 108 -5.97 12.68 27.49
CA ALA A 108 -5.93 14.02 26.93
C ALA A 108 -4.51 14.62 26.74
N PRO A 109 -3.54 14.43 27.66
CA PRO A 109 -2.17 14.91 27.44
C PRO A 109 -1.50 14.30 26.20
N ARG A 110 -1.73 13.01 25.94
CA ARG A 110 -1.15 12.29 24.80
C ARG A 110 -1.79 12.73 23.48
N LEU A 111 -3.10 12.96 23.47
CA LEU A 111 -3.79 13.56 22.31
C LEU A 111 -3.31 14.98 22.01
N ALA A 112 -3.00 15.77 23.04
CA ALA A 112 -2.43 17.10 22.86
C ALA A 112 -1.02 17.08 22.23
N GLU A 113 -0.21 16.05 22.53
CA GLU A 113 1.08 15.84 21.84
C GLU A 113 0.90 15.57 20.34
N LEU A 114 -0.08 14.74 19.96
CA LEU A 114 -0.40 14.48 18.55
C LEU A 114 -0.91 15.75 17.84
N ALA A 115 -1.73 16.55 18.52
CA ALA A 115 -2.19 17.84 17.99
C ALA A 115 -1.03 18.80 17.74
N ALA A 116 -0.05 18.86 18.65
CA ALA A 116 1.16 19.64 18.49
C ALA A 116 2.05 19.13 17.34
N ALA A 117 2.18 17.80 17.19
CA ALA A 117 2.91 17.20 16.07
C ALA A 117 2.24 17.48 14.71
N LEU A 118 0.91 17.39 14.64
CA LEU A 118 0.12 17.77 13.47
C LEU A 118 0.33 19.25 13.12
N GLN A 119 0.22 20.16 14.10
CA GLN A 119 0.48 21.58 13.91
C GLN A 119 1.91 21.82 13.40
N GLY A 120 2.91 21.17 14.00
CA GLY A 120 4.31 21.27 13.60
C GLY A 120 4.52 20.82 12.15
N SER A 121 3.88 19.71 11.75
CA SER A 121 3.91 19.20 10.37
C SER A 121 3.27 20.17 9.38
N LEU A 122 2.07 20.69 9.68
CA LEU A 122 1.40 21.68 8.83
C LEU A 122 2.20 22.97 8.70
N CYS A 123 2.77 23.49 9.79
CA CYS A 123 3.60 24.70 9.76
C CYS A 123 4.93 24.49 9.03
N ARG A 124 5.43 23.25 8.95
CA ARG A 124 6.65 22.90 8.21
C ARG A 124 6.42 22.92 6.70
N PHE A 125 5.30 22.37 6.24
CA PHE A 125 5.01 22.23 4.80
C PHE A 125 4.26 23.42 4.21
N TYR A 126 3.55 24.18 5.04
CA TYR A 126 2.82 25.38 4.64
C TYR A 126 3.39 26.60 5.38
N PRO A 127 3.88 27.63 4.67
CA PRO A 127 4.45 28.82 5.32
C PRO A 127 3.45 29.64 6.13
N ASP A 128 2.16 29.58 5.77
CA ASP A 128 1.07 30.32 6.41
C ASP A 128 -0.28 29.64 6.12
N ALA A 129 -1.32 30.07 6.84
CA ALA A 129 -2.67 29.53 6.69
C ALA A 129 -3.26 29.72 5.28
N ARG A 130 -2.90 30.79 4.56
CA ARG A 130 -3.40 31.05 3.20
C ARG A 130 -2.81 30.05 2.21
N ARG A 131 -1.54 29.67 2.38
CA ARG A 131 -0.87 28.61 1.60
C ARG A 131 -1.46 27.24 1.89
N LEU A 132 -1.75 26.94 3.15
CA LEU A 132 -2.47 25.72 3.54
C LEU A 132 -3.85 25.65 2.87
N LEU A 133 -4.68 26.70 3.01
CA LEU A 133 -6.03 26.71 2.43
C LEU A 133 -6.01 26.63 0.89
N SER A 134 -5.01 27.24 0.26
CA SER A 134 -4.83 27.12 -1.20
C SER A 134 -4.48 25.69 -1.63
N ALA A 135 -3.62 25.01 -0.87
CA ALA A 135 -3.29 23.61 -1.12
C ALA A 135 -4.51 22.71 -0.85
N TRP A 136 -5.23 22.94 0.25
CA TRP A 136 -6.42 22.16 0.61
C TRP A 136 -7.48 22.22 -0.48
N ALA A 137 -7.88 23.43 -0.91
CA ALA A 137 -8.87 23.59 -1.97
C ALA A 137 -8.43 22.93 -3.29
N GLN A 138 -7.12 22.93 -3.58
CA GLN A 138 -6.60 22.32 -4.80
C GLN A 138 -6.66 20.79 -4.75
N TRP A 139 -6.29 20.17 -3.62
CA TRP A 139 -6.34 18.72 -3.45
C TRP A 139 -7.76 18.19 -3.30
N GLU A 140 -8.63 18.89 -2.57
CA GLU A 140 -10.06 18.58 -2.44
C GLU A 140 -10.76 18.56 -3.82
N ALA A 141 -10.44 19.53 -4.69
CA ALA A 141 -11.00 19.57 -6.05
C ALA A 141 -10.49 18.44 -6.97
N LEU A 142 -9.36 17.82 -6.64
CA LEU A 142 -8.68 16.82 -7.47
C LEU A 142 -8.94 15.39 -7.03
N LEU A 143 -9.18 15.19 -5.73
CA LEU A 143 -9.46 13.91 -5.11
C LEU A 143 -10.79 13.98 -4.35
N PRO A 144 -11.91 14.25 -5.03
CA PRO A 144 -13.21 14.37 -4.36
C PRO A 144 -13.64 13.02 -3.79
N GLU A 145 -14.22 13.05 -2.60
CA GLU A 145 -14.86 11.86 -2.03
C GLU A 145 -16.24 11.65 -2.69
N PRO A 146 -16.49 10.53 -3.39
CA PRO A 146 -17.67 10.37 -4.25
C PRO A 146 -19.02 10.55 -3.55
N GLU A 147 -19.07 10.26 -2.24
CA GLU A 147 -20.29 10.26 -1.44
C GLU A 147 -20.48 11.55 -0.63
N GLN A 148 -19.53 12.49 -0.69
CA GLN A 148 -19.55 13.71 0.11
C GLN A 148 -19.62 14.97 -0.76
N PRO A 149 -20.33 16.02 -0.30
CA PRO A 149 -20.30 17.30 -0.98
C PRO A 149 -18.88 17.89 -0.90
N SER A 150 -18.40 18.42 -2.01
CA SER A 150 -17.08 19.04 -2.06
C SER A 150 -17.00 20.26 -1.15
N LEU A 151 -15.90 20.37 -0.40
CA LEU A 151 -15.63 21.48 0.53
C LEU A 151 -14.89 22.66 -0.12
N VAL A 152 -14.66 22.63 -1.44
CA VAL A 152 -13.87 23.66 -2.14
C VAL A 152 -14.43 25.06 -1.90
N ALA A 153 -15.75 25.23 -1.93
CA ALA A 153 -16.37 26.55 -1.77
C ALA A 153 -16.13 27.11 -0.35
N GLU A 154 -16.29 26.28 0.67
CA GLU A 154 -16.09 26.59 2.08
C GLU A 154 -14.62 26.90 2.37
N ILE A 155 -13.69 26.12 1.83
CA ILE A 155 -12.25 26.33 1.99
C ILE A 155 -11.82 27.66 1.33
N LEU A 156 -12.33 27.95 0.12
CA LEU A 156 -12.05 29.21 -0.57
C LEU A 156 -12.64 30.41 0.18
N TRP A 157 -13.84 30.27 0.75
CA TRP A 157 -14.41 31.29 1.62
C TRP A 157 -13.51 31.57 2.82
N HIS A 158 -13.04 30.53 3.52
CA HIS A 158 -12.09 30.68 4.63
C HIS A 158 -10.74 31.30 4.24
N ARG A 159 -10.32 31.17 2.98
CA ARG A 159 -9.09 31.76 2.46
C ARG A 159 -9.23 33.25 2.16
N ASP A 160 -10.40 33.63 1.66
CA ASP A 160 -10.65 34.95 1.10
C ASP A 160 -11.37 35.89 2.09
N ASP A 161 -12.06 35.35 3.10
CA ASP A 161 -12.73 36.13 4.16
C ASP A 161 -11.74 36.62 5.24
N PRO A 162 -11.59 37.94 5.43
CA PRO A 162 -10.68 38.49 6.45
C PRO A 162 -11.04 38.14 7.89
N GLY A 163 -12.29 37.74 8.15
CA GLY A 163 -12.80 37.32 9.46
C GLY A 163 -12.57 35.84 9.78
N SER A 164 -12.06 35.06 8.82
CA SER A 164 -11.81 33.63 8.96
C SER A 164 -10.86 33.33 10.13
N LEU A 165 -11.23 32.35 10.97
CA LEU A 165 -10.44 31.92 12.13
C LEU A 165 -9.03 31.43 11.73
N PHE A 166 -8.86 30.94 10.51
CA PHE A 166 -7.56 30.51 9.97
C PHE A 166 -6.50 31.63 9.97
N HIS A 167 -6.92 32.89 9.82
CA HIS A 167 -6.01 34.04 9.85
C HIS A 167 -5.51 34.40 11.26
N TRP A 168 -6.12 33.81 12.29
CA TRP A 168 -5.80 34.05 13.70
C TRP A 168 -5.13 32.84 14.36
N LEU A 169 -4.86 31.78 13.59
CA LEU A 169 -4.11 30.64 14.07
C LEU A 169 -2.68 31.06 14.42
N ASP A 170 -2.18 30.54 15.53
CA ASP A 170 -0.81 30.76 15.96
C ASP A 170 0.14 29.93 15.08
N TRP A 171 0.58 30.53 13.97
CA TRP A 171 1.43 29.86 12.99
C TRP A 171 2.89 29.80 13.48
N ARG A 172 3.20 28.79 14.29
CA ARG A 172 4.53 28.59 14.87
C ARG A 172 5.13 27.27 14.42
N SER A 173 6.30 27.34 13.78
CA SER A 173 7.15 26.17 13.57
C SER A 173 7.82 25.80 14.90
N GLY A 174 7.28 24.80 15.59
CA GLY A 174 7.95 24.14 16.71
C GLY A 174 9.09 23.22 16.27
N GLU A 175 9.60 22.40 17.18
CA GLU A 175 10.46 21.27 16.83
C GLU A 175 9.70 20.32 15.89
N TRP A 176 10.34 19.91 14.79
CA TRP A 176 9.68 19.08 13.79
C TRP A 176 9.46 17.66 14.33
N ARG A 177 8.19 17.27 14.43
CA ARG A 177 7.75 15.92 14.78
C ARG A 177 6.47 15.61 14.03
N GLU A 178 6.37 14.42 13.48
CA GLU A 178 5.15 13.94 12.83
C GLU A 178 4.27 13.15 13.80
N PRO A 179 2.94 13.13 13.59
CA PRO A 179 2.02 12.32 14.41
C PRO A 179 2.31 10.82 14.38
N GLY A 180 2.86 10.31 13.28
CA GLY A 180 3.23 8.91 13.10
C GLY A 180 4.59 8.75 12.41
N PRO A 181 5.08 7.49 12.29
CA PRO A 181 6.37 7.22 11.69
C PRO A 181 6.35 7.47 10.18
N ARG A 182 7.40 8.12 9.67
CA ARG A 182 7.61 8.31 8.23
C ARG A 182 8.56 7.21 7.69
N PRO A 183 8.12 6.37 6.74
CA PRO A 183 9.02 5.40 6.12
C PRO A 183 10.09 6.09 5.28
N GLY A 184 11.26 5.47 5.19
CA GLY A 184 12.23 5.76 4.13
C GLY A 184 11.70 5.31 2.77
N LEU A 185 12.21 5.92 1.69
CA LEU A 185 11.80 5.58 0.33
C LEU A 185 12.07 4.11 0.00
N SER A 186 13.20 3.54 0.45
CA SER A 186 13.53 2.12 0.24
C SER A 186 12.62 1.18 1.01
N GLN A 187 12.25 1.54 2.24
CA GLN A 187 11.32 0.77 3.07
C GLN A 187 9.94 0.74 2.39
N PHE A 188 9.46 1.89 1.93
CA PHE A 188 8.20 1.97 1.21
C PHE A 188 8.25 1.19 -0.12
N THR A 189 9.35 1.28 -0.86
CA THR A 189 9.58 0.51 -2.10
C THR A 189 9.60 -0.99 -1.84
N ALA A 190 10.25 -1.44 -0.76
CA ALA A 190 10.28 -2.84 -0.40
C ALA A 190 8.91 -3.35 0.05
N MET A 191 8.14 -2.58 0.83
CA MET A 191 6.76 -2.94 1.17
C MET A 191 5.86 -3.02 -0.08
N ALA A 192 6.06 -2.14 -1.06
CA ALA A 192 5.30 -2.13 -2.31
C ALA A 192 5.52 -3.38 -3.18
N LEU A 193 6.50 -4.24 -2.89
CA LEU A 193 6.68 -5.54 -3.58
C LEU A 193 5.50 -6.49 -3.34
N VAL A 194 4.70 -6.28 -2.29
CA VAL A 194 3.44 -7.03 -2.08
C VAL A 194 2.51 -6.94 -3.29
N GLY A 195 2.57 -5.83 -4.04
CA GLY A 195 1.66 -5.60 -5.16
C GLY A 195 0.19 -5.61 -4.74
N PRO A 196 -0.73 -5.77 -5.70
CA PRO A 196 -2.17 -5.79 -5.43
C PRO A 196 -2.68 -7.11 -4.82
N LEU A 197 -1.86 -7.82 -4.03
CA LEU A 197 -2.38 -8.92 -3.19
C LEU A 197 -3.29 -8.37 -2.08
N ASN A 198 -2.95 -7.17 -1.59
CA ASN A 198 -3.73 -6.40 -0.62
C ASN A 198 -3.89 -4.95 -1.09
N SER A 199 -4.66 -4.16 -0.33
CA SER A 199 -4.69 -2.71 -0.51
C SER A 199 -3.30 -2.11 -0.32
N ALA A 200 -3.05 -0.96 -0.96
CA ALA A 200 -1.75 -0.32 -0.88
C ALA A 200 -1.42 0.10 0.57
N ILE A 201 -0.24 -0.29 1.04
CA ILE A 201 0.23 -0.06 2.41
C ILE A 201 0.98 1.27 2.47
N TRP A 202 0.32 2.30 3.00
CA TRP A 202 0.84 3.67 3.02
C TRP A 202 1.55 4.08 4.32
N SER A 203 1.51 3.23 5.34
CA SER A 203 2.13 3.46 6.66
C SER A 203 3.05 2.29 7.02
N LEU A 204 4.00 2.52 7.93
CA LEU A 204 4.82 1.44 8.46
C LEU A 204 3.97 0.55 9.38
N PRO A 205 3.95 -0.78 9.19
CA PRO A 205 3.21 -1.67 10.07
C PRO A 205 3.70 -1.56 11.51
N GLN A 206 2.75 -1.51 12.44
CA GLN A 206 2.96 -1.45 13.89
C GLN A 206 2.27 -2.65 14.54
N PRO A 207 2.63 -3.04 15.78
CA PRO A 207 1.88 -4.02 16.53
C PRO A 207 0.41 -3.60 16.63
N GLU A 208 -0.48 -4.49 16.27
CA GLU A 208 -1.91 -4.25 16.34
C GLU A 208 -2.46 -4.71 17.70
N SER A 209 -3.73 -4.40 17.95
CA SER A 209 -4.43 -4.87 19.14
C SER A 209 -4.60 -6.39 19.15
N GLU A 210 -4.87 -6.99 20.32
CA GLU A 210 -5.10 -8.44 20.43
C GLU A 210 -6.26 -8.92 19.54
N ARG A 211 -7.23 -8.03 19.29
CA ARG A 211 -8.39 -8.28 18.45
C ARG A 211 -8.02 -8.41 16.98
N GLU A 212 -7.31 -7.41 16.45
CA GLU A 212 -6.79 -7.45 15.08
C GLU A 212 -5.81 -8.62 14.90
N CYS A 213 -4.97 -8.86 15.92
CA CYS A 213 -4.06 -9.99 15.91
C CYS A 213 -4.78 -11.34 15.80
N ALA A 214 -6.01 -11.49 16.29
CA ALA A 214 -6.77 -12.73 16.13
C ALA A 214 -7.15 -12.97 14.67
N SER A 215 -7.62 -11.94 13.96
CA SER A 215 -7.95 -12.01 12.53
C SER A 215 -6.72 -12.23 11.67
N ILE A 216 -5.60 -11.57 11.97
CA ILE A 216 -4.33 -11.80 11.25
C ILE A 216 -3.84 -13.23 11.49
N ARG A 217 -3.90 -13.75 12.73
CA ARG A 217 -3.54 -15.15 13.03
C ARG A 217 -4.40 -16.15 12.27
N GLU A 218 -5.71 -15.93 12.22
CA GLU A 218 -6.64 -16.79 11.46
C GLU A 218 -6.31 -16.78 9.97
N TRP A 219 -6.01 -15.62 9.39
CA TRP A 219 -5.59 -15.51 8.01
C TRP A 219 -4.26 -16.24 7.74
N VAL A 220 -3.23 -16.03 8.58
CA VAL A 220 -1.93 -16.69 8.44
C VAL A 220 -2.05 -18.21 8.54
N ASP A 221 -2.79 -18.72 9.52
CA ASP A 221 -3.02 -20.16 9.70
C ASP A 221 -3.86 -20.73 8.54
N GLY A 222 -4.94 -20.03 8.15
CA GLY A 222 -5.85 -20.50 7.10
C GLY A 222 -5.24 -20.53 5.69
N HIS A 223 -4.37 -19.57 5.34
CA HIS A 223 -3.78 -19.47 3.99
C HIS A 223 -2.43 -20.18 3.87
N TYR A 224 -1.63 -20.18 4.92
CA TYR A 224 -0.25 -20.67 4.87
C TYR A 224 0.04 -21.84 5.82
N ALA A 225 -0.92 -22.23 6.67
CA ALA A 225 -0.73 -23.23 7.73
C ALA A 225 0.46 -22.89 8.65
N VAL A 226 0.74 -21.59 8.82
CA VAL A 226 1.85 -21.08 9.63
C VAL A 226 1.35 -20.80 11.04
N GLN A 227 2.03 -21.39 12.02
CA GLN A 227 1.69 -21.25 13.43
C GLN A 227 2.87 -20.66 14.22
N GLY A 228 2.62 -19.51 14.84
CA GLY A 228 3.57 -18.85 15.74
C GLY A 228 4.72 -18.13 15.05
N PRO A 229 5.53 -17.39 15.84
CA PRO A 229 6.58 -16.52 15.33
C PRO A 229 7.71 -17.28 14.63
N GLU A 230 8.11 -18.45 15.12
CA GLU A 230 9.16 -19.26 14.50
C GLU A 230 8.73 -19.79 13.13
N GLY A 231 7.52 -20.35 13.04
CA GLY A 231 6.99 -20.86 11.78
C GLY A 231 6.86 -19.76 10.72
N LEU A 232 6.45 -18.56 11.11
CA LEU A 232 6.38 -17.41 10.21
C LEU A 232 7.76 -17.00 9.70
N ALA A 233 8.73 -16.89 10.60
CA ALA A 233 10.10 -16.52 10.24
C ALA A 233 10.71 -17.54 9.26
N GLU A 234 10.56 -18.83 9.55
CA GLU A 234 11.04 -19.93 8.70
C GLU A 234 10.36 -19.91 7.32
N PHE A 235 9.04 -19.68 7.27
CA PHE A 235 8.31 -19.66 6.01
C PHE A 235 8.67 -18.44 5.14
N ILE A 236 8.86 -17.26 5.74
CA ILE A 236 9.38 -16.09 5.01
C ILE A 236 10.78 -16.38 4.47
N ASP A 237 11.66 -16.97 5.28
CA ASP A 237 13.02 -17.30 4.84
C ASP A 237 13.02 -18.37 3.73
N TYR A 238 12.11 -19.36 3.79
CA TYR A 238 11.85 -20.30 2.69
C TYR A 238 11.47 -19.58 1.40
N LEU A 239 10.50 -18.66 1.43
CA LEU A 239 10.07 -17.90 0.26
C LEU A 239 11.21 -17.06 -0.33
N LEU A 240 12.04 -16.44 0.52
CA LEU A 240 13.18 -15.64 0.08
C LEU A 240 14.31 -16.49 -0.52
N GLU A 241 14.48 -17.75 -0.10
CA GLU A 241 15.61 -18.59 -0.52
C GLU A 241 15.29 -19.53 -1.67
N VAL A 242 14.17 -20.24 -1.58
CA VAL A 242 13.77 -21.25 -2.57
C VAL A 242 12.35 -21.03 -3.09
N GLY A 243 11.39 -20.77 -2.20
CA GLY A 243 9.99 -20.47 -2.50
C GLY A 243 9.24 -21.50 -3.35
N ASP A 244 8.01 -21.17 -3.71
CA ASP A 244 7.17 -21.99 -4.59
C ASP A 244 7.77 -22.07 -5.99
N ARG A 245 8.54 -21.06 -6.42
CA ARG A 245 9.28 -21.10 -7.69
C ARG A 245 10.17 -22.34 -7.83
N GLN A 246 10.70 -22.88 -6.73
CA GLN A 246 11.50 -24.10 -6.78
C GLN A 246 10.64 -25.31 -7.14
N GLU A 247 9.40 -25.39 -6.64
CA GLU A 247 8.45 -26.43 -7.03
C GLU A 247 8.23 -26.39 -8.55
N TYR A 248 8.02 -25.20 -9.13
CA TYR A 248 7.94 -25.01 -10.57
C TYR A 248 9.20 -25.52 -11.28
N GLN A 249 10.38 -25.07 -10.85
CA GLN A 249 11.66 -25.38 -11.49
C GLN A 249 11.98 -26.89 -11.49
N ILE A 250 11.61 -27.61 -10.44
CA ILE A 250 11.91 -29.04 -10.31
C ILE A 250 10.84 -29.89 -10.99
N ASN A 251 9.56 -29.62 -10.73
CA ASN A 251 8.48 -30.53 -11.09
C ASN A 251 7.85 -30.21 -12.46
N TYR A 252 7.98 -28.97 -12.94
CA TYR A 252 7.22 -28.48 -14.11
C TYR A 252 8.10 -27.97 -15.24
N ALA A 253 9.11 -27.15 -14.94
CA ALA A 253 10.03 -26.61 -15.95
C ALA A 253 10.69 -27.67 -16.85
N PRO A 254 11.09 -28.88 -16.37
CA PRO A 254 11.69 -29.90 -17.25
C PRO A 254 10.77 -30.38 -18.37
N TYR A 255 9.45 -30.27 -18.21
CA TYR A 255 8.48 -30.65 -19.25
C TYR A 255 8.49 -29.71 -20.46
N THR A 256 8.95 -28.47 -20.30
CA THR A 256 9.12 -27.51 -21.40
C THR A 256 10.13 -28.01 -22.45
N LEU A 257 11.06 -28.88 -22.03
CA LEU A 257 12.09 -29.49 -22.88
C LEU A 257 11.66 -30.85 -23.46
N ASN A 258 10.55 -31.43 -22.98
CA ASN A 258 10.08 -32.75 -23.43
C ASN A 258 8.54 -32.84 -23.52
N PRO A 259 7.95 -32.30 -24.61
CA PRO A 259 6.51 -32.30 -24.81
C PRO A 259 5.89 -33.70 -24.89
N ALA A 260 6.65 -34.70 -25.38
CA ALA A 260 6.18 -36.08 -25.46
C ALA A 260 5.99 -36.69 -24.07
N ARG A 261 6.94 -36.45 -23.16
CA ARG A 261 6.81 -36.86 -21.74
C ARG A 261 5.64 -36.14 -21.07
N LEU A 262 5.48 -34.83 -21.30
CA LEU A 262 4.36 -34.06 -20.75
C LEU A 262 3.00 -34.61 -21.20
N ALA A 263 2.85 -34.90 -22.48
CA ALA A 263 1.62 -35.48 -23.03
C ALA A 263 1.32 -36.86 -22.44
N SER A 264 2.36 -37.68 -22.26
CA SER A 264 2.23 -39.01 -21.62
C SER A 264 1.80 -38.89 -20.16
N GLU A 265 2.40 -37.98 -19.39
CA GLU A 265 2.06 -37.78 -17.97
C GLU A 265 0.60 -37.34 -17.80
N ILE A 266 0.17 -36.34 -18.59
CA ILE A 266 -1.22 -35.88 -18.60
C ILE A 266 -2.18 -37.02 -18.93
N ALA A 267 -1.86 -37.83 -19.95
CA ALA A 267 -2.73 -38.94 -20.36
C ALA A 267 -2.86 -40.02 -19.28
N THR A 268 -1.77 -40.31 -18.55
CA THR A 268 -1.80 -41.25 -17.42
C THR A 268 -2.72 -40.74 -16.32
N LEU A 269 -2.54 -39.50 -15.86
CA LEU A 269 -3.35 -38.91 -14.79
C LEU A 269 -4.82 -38.77 -15.19
N GLU A 270 -5.13 -38.45 -16.46
CA GLU A 270 -6.51 -38.39 -16.95
C GLU A 270 -7.21 -39.76 -17.01
N SER A 271 -6.44 -40.86 -17.00
CA SER A 271 -6.99 -42.22 -17.11
C SER A 271 -7.32 -42.88 -15.76
N ASP A 272 -6.85 -42.31 -14.65
CA ASP A 272 -7.05 -42.82 -13.30
C ASP A 272 -8.00 -41.92 -12.47
N GLU A 273 -8.61 -42.47 -11.41
CA GLU A 273 -9.36 -41.68 -10.43
C GLU A 273 -8.40 -40.80 -9.61
N CYS A 274 -8.25 -39.54 -10.01
CA CYS A 274 -7.36 -38.59 -9.34
C CYS A 274 -7.87 -38.17 -7.96
N GLY A 275 -7.00 -38.32 -6.95
CA GLY A 275 -7.10 -37.57 -5.69
C GLY A 275 -6.98 -36.06 -5.92
N GLU A 276 -7.17 -35.27 -4.86
CA GLU A 276 -7.11 -33.80 -4.95
C GLU A 276 -5.71 -33.29 -5.35
N GLU A 277 -4.65 -33.83 -4.75
CA GLU A 277 -3.26 -33.48 -5.07
C GLU A 277 -2.90 -33.81 -6.54
N GLU A 278 -3.28 -34.99 -7.00
CA GLU A 278 -3.07 -35.43 -8.40
C GLU A 278 -3.86 -34.55 -9.38
N ARG A 279 -5.05 -34.09 -8.99
CA ARG A 279 -5.85 -33.15 -9.79
C ARG A 279 -5.15 -31.79 -9.91
N ASN A 280 -4.62 -31.25 -8.80
CA ASN A 280 -3.86 -30.01 -8.81
C ASN A 280 -2.57 -30.14 -9.65
N HIS A 281 -1.89 -31.28 -9.55
CA HIS A 281 -0.72 -31.57 -10.38
C HIS A 281 -1.09 -31.62 -11.88
N LEU A 282 -2.14 -32.35 -12.24
CA LEU A 282 -2.66 -32.43 -13.61
C LEU A 282 -3.01 -31.05 -14.17
N LEU A 283 -3.65 -30.19 -13.37
CA LEU A 283 -3.97 -28.82 -13.76
C LEU A 283 -2.70 -28.01 -14.07
N ARG A 284 -1.70 -28.07 -13.20
CA ARG A 284 -0.40 -27.40 -13.41
C ARG A 284 0.32 -27.94 -14.67
N LEU A 285 0.29 -29.25 -14.93
CA LEU A 285 0.82 -29.82 -16.18
C LEU A 285 0.09 -29.29 -17.42
N LYS A 286 -1.24 -29.11 -17.35
CA LYS A 286 -2.02 -28.51 -18.44
C LYS A 286 -1.65 -27.04 -18.66
N ARG A 287 -1.41 -26.28 -17.59
CA ARG A 287 -0.91 -24.90 -17.64
C ARG A 287 0.47 -24.83 -18.31
N VAL A 288 1.41 -25.70 -17.94
CA VAL A 288 2.72 -25.83 -18.60
C VAL A 288 2.56 -26.13 -20.08
N ARG A 289 1.69 -27.09 -20.45
CA ARG A 289 1.46 -27.45 -21.86
C ARG A 289 0.94 -26.27 -22.67
N ALA A 290 0.04 -25.48 -22.10
CA ALA A 290 -0.54 -24.31 -22.74
C ALA A 290 0.35 -23.06 -22.66
N ASN A 291 1.42 -23.10 -21.88
CA ASN A 291 2.17 -21.92 -21.44
C ASN A 291 1.21 -20.83 -20.91
N GLU A 292 0.27 -21.25 -20.08
CA GLU A 292 -0.77 -20.37 -19.57
C GLU A 292 -0.14 -19.19 -18.84
N ASP A 293 -0.59 -17.98 -19.19
CA ASP A 293 -0.09 -16.70 -18.66
C ASP A 293 1.45 -16.51 -18.75
N GLY A 294 2.11 -17.25 -19.64
CA GLY A 294 3.56 -17.19 -19.82
C GLY A 294 4.37 -17.88 -18.73
N CYS A 295 3.77 -18.82 -17.97
CA CYS A 295 4.43 -19.48 -16.84
C CYS A 295 5.74 -20.21 -17.19
N ASN A 296 5.99 -20.54 -18.47
CA ASN A 296 7.26 -21.13 -18.91
C ASN A 296 8.34 -20.13 -19.30
N ASP A 297 7.95 -18.88 -19.55
CA ASP A 297 8.85 -17.84 -20.08
C ASP A 297 9.18 -16.77 -19.04
N LEU A 298 8.36 -16.65 -18.00
CA LEU A 298 8.48 -15.63 -16.96
C LEU A 298 9.14 -16.18 -15.70
N ASP A 299 9.90 -15.33 -15.02
CA ASP A 299 10.39 -15.61 -13.68
C ASP A 299 9.24 -15.52 -12.67
N LEU A 300 9.03 -16.59 -11.90
CA LEU A 300 7.95 -16.66 -10.91
C LEU A 300 8.39 -16.15 -9.52
N THR A 301 9.63 -15.67 -9.37
CA THR A 301 10.17 -15.18 -8.08
C THR A 301 9.32 -14.04 -7.48
N ALA A 302 8.67 -13.22 -8.29
CA ALA A 302 7.84 -12.11 -7.82
C ALA A 302 6.64 -12.60 -6.99
N TRP A 303 6.12 -13.80 -7.27
CA TRP A 303 5.08 -14.43 -6.45
C TRP A 303 5.56 -14.73 -5.04
N ASP A 304 6.75 -15.33 -4.90
CA ASP A 304 7.34 -15.61 -3.59
C ASP A 304 7.68 -14.31 -2.83
N LEU A 305 8.22 -13.31 -3.54
CA LEU A 305 8.59 -12.03 -2.93
C LEU A 305 7.36 -11.27 -2.43
N ALA A 306 6.27 -11.26 -3.17
CA ALA A 306 5.04 -10.60 -2.76
C ALA A 306 4.46 -11.24 -1.49
N GLN A 307 4.38 -12.58 -1.43
CA GLN A 307 3.95 -13.33 -0.24
C GLN A 307 4.90 -13.12 0.94
N ALA A 308 6.22 -13.16 0.72
CA ALA A 308 7.21 -12.96 1.78
C ALA A 308 7.11 -11.58 2.43
N VAL A 309 6.85 -10.55 1.62
CA VAL A 309 6.67 -9.17 2.10
C VAL A 309 5.35 -9.04 2.85
N ASP A 310 4.26 -9.62 2.34
CA ASP A 310 2.95 -9.62 3.01
C ASP A 310 3.00 -10.30 4.39
N LEU A 311 3.64 -11.46 4.46
CA LEU A 311 3.86 -12.19 5.71
C LEU A 311 4.80 -11.45 6.66
N ALA A 312 5.80 -10.72 6.15
CA ALA A 312 6.66 -9.89 6.98
C ALA A 312 5.88 -8.71 7.60
N ILE A 313 4.94 -8.12 6.86
CA ILE A 313 4.01 -7.09 7.37
C ILE A 313 3.11 -7.68 8.46
N ALA A 314 2.46 -8.81 8.19
CA ALA A 314 1.63 -9.50 9.17
C ALA A 314 2.45 -9.88 10.42
N GLY A 315 3.67 -10.37 10.26
CA GLY A 315 4.59 -10.65 11.36
C GLY A 315 4.95 -9.43 12.20
N ARG A 316 5.09 -8.26 11.57
CA ARG A 316 5.32 -7.00 12.27
C ARG A 316 4.07 -6.56 13.05
N GLN A 317 2.87 -6.78 12.49
CA GLN A 317 1.59 -6.46 13.12
C GLN A 317 1.23 -7.39 14.28
N LEU A 318 1.62 -8.67 14.20
CA LEU A 318 1.47 -9.65 15.28
C LEU A 318 2.52 -9.52 16.39
N ASP A 319 3.45 -8.58 16.26
CA ASP A 319 4.66 -8.46 17.10
C ASP A 319 5.51 -9.74 17.14
N TRP A 320 5.40 -10.58 16.09
CA TRP A 320 6.22 -11.78 15.90
C TRP A 320 7.58 -11.47 15.29
N LEU A 321 7.66 -10.37 14.53
CA LEU A 321 8.90 -9.81 14.02
C LEU A 321 9.18 -8.47 14.68
N SER A 322 10.37 -8.33 15.27
CA SER A 322 10.89 -7.03 15.65
C SER A 322 11.07 -6.14 14.43
N GLU A 323 11.10 -4.83 14.64
CA GLU A 323 11.33 -3.85 13.58
C GLU A 323 12.63 -4.11 12.79
N GLU A 324 13.71 -4.48 13.49
CA GLU A 324 14.98 -4.82 12.85
C GLU A 324 14.86 -6.08 11.97
N ALA A 325 14.19 -7.11 12.47
CA ALA A 325 13.98 -8.37 11.75
C ALA A 325 13.06 -8.19 10.53
N PHE A 326 12.05 -7.34 10.65
CA PHE A 326 11.17 -6.91 9.56
C PHE A 326 11.98 -6.22 8.45
N PHE A 327 12.75 -5.18 8.79
CA PHE A 327 13.55 -4.46 7.80
C PHE A 327 14.70 -5.28 7.21
N ALA A 328 15.24 -6.26 7.94
CA ALA A 328 16.20 -7.19 7.37
C ALA A 328 15.59 -8.04 6.24
N ARG A 329 14.35 -8.53 6.42
CA ARG A 329 13.62 -9.30 5.40
C ARG A 329 13.20 -8.44 4.22
N LEU A 330 12.69 -7.23 4.46
CA LEU A 330 12.40 -6.27 3.38
C LEU A 330 13.63 -5.95 2.52
N ARG A 331 14.81 -5.76 3.13
CA ARG A 331 16.05 -5.52 2.37
C ARG A 331 16.46 -6.72 1.53
N ARG A 332 16.26 -7.96 2.02
CA ARG A 332 16.49 -9.19 1.24
C ARG A 332 15.53 -9.26 0.05
N ALA A 333 14.23 -9.05 0.27
CA ALA A 333 13.22 -9.05 -0.79
C ALA A 333 13.53 -7.99 -1.86
N HIS A 334 13.89 -6.77 -1.44
CA HIS A 334 14.30 -5.69 -2.34
C HIS A 334 15.54 -6.05 -3.17
N ALA A 335 16.56 -6.66 -2.56
CA ALA A 335 17.77 -7.09 -3.28
C ALA A 335 17.48 -8.20 -4.31
N LEU A 336 16.63 -9.16 -3.95
CA LEU A 336 16.19 -10.22 -4.86
C LEU A 336 15.36 -9.67 -6.02
N ALA A 337 14.40 -8.77 -5.74
CA ALA A 337 13.63 -8.11 -6.79
C ALA A 337 14.56 -7.42 -7.81
N ALA A 338 15.56 -6.69 -7.33
CA ALA A 338 16.55 -6.01 -8.17
C ALA A 338 17.43 -6.95 -9.00
N SER A 339 17.67 -8.19 -8.55
CA SER A 339 18.49 -9.16 -9.29
C SER A 339 17.70 -9.96 -10.33
N HIS A 340 16.39 -10.07 -10.17
CA HIS A 340 15.51 -10.89 -11.02
C HIS A 340 14.74 -10.08 -12.07
N TYR A 341 14.47 -8.79 -11.82
CA TYR A 341 13.60 -7.98 -12.69
C TYR A 341 14.24 -6.64 -13.04
N GLY A 342 13.95 -6.14 -14.23
CA GLY A 342 14.40 -4.83 -14.71
C GLY A 342 13.44 -3.67 -14.39
N GLY A 343 12.23 -3.96 -13.89
CA GLY A 343 11.24 -2.94 -13.57
C GLY A 343 9.89 -3.49 -13.12
N TRP A 344 9.00 -2.59 -12.67
CA TRP A 344 7.66 -2.94 -12.18
C TRP A 344 6.81 -3.72 -13.18
N GLU A 345 6.93 -3.43 -14.48
CA GLU A 345 6.16 -4.15 -15.51
C GLU A 345 6.55 -5.63 -15.60
N GLU A 346 7.85 -5.94 -15.51
CA GLU A 346 8.36 -7.31 -15.53
C GLU A 346 8.02 -8.03 -14.23
N TYR A 347 8.18 -7.35 -13.09
CA TYR A 347 7.78 -7.86 -11.78
C TYR A 347 6.29 -8.20 -11.74
N ALA A 348 5.42 -7.33 -12.28
CA ALA A 348 3.99 -7.54 -12.35
C ALA A 348 3.62 -8.77 -13.20
N ARG A 349 4.32 -8.99 -14.32
CA ARG A 349 4.13 -10.19 -15.16
C ARG A 349 4.52 -11.46 -14.42
N GLY A 350 5.67 -11.46 -13.76
CA GLY A 350 6.12 -12.60 -12.94
C GLY A 350 5.15 -12.89 -11.79
N LEU A 351 4.66 -11.85 -11.12
CA LEU A 351 3.69 -11.95 -10.03
C LEU A 351 2.37 -12.56 -10.51
N TYR A 352 1.84 -12.07 -11.63
CA TYR A 352 0.61 -12.59 -12.23
C TYR A 352 0.75 -14.04 -12.69
N ALA A 353 1.85 -14.37 -13.36
CA ALA A 353 2.13 -15.73 -13.82
C ALA A 353 2.24 -16.70 -12.64
N GLY A 354 2.92 -16.32 -11.56
CA GLY A 354 3.02 -17.15 -10.36
C GLY A 354 1.67 -17.32 -9.67
N PHE A 355 0.91 -16.25 -9.46
CA PHE A 355 -0.44 -16.30 -8.92
C PHE A 355 -1.35 -17.24 -9.72
N SER A 356 -1.38 -17.10 -11.05
CA SER A 356 -2.18 -17.94 -11.95
C SER A 356 -1.73 -19.41 -11.93
N PHE A 357 -0.42 -19.66 -11.84
CA PHE A 357 0.15 -21.00 -11.86
C PHE A 357 -0.14 -21.76 -10.56
N PHE A 358 0.05 -21.13 -9.39
CA PHE A 358 -0.07 -21.80 -8.10
C PHE A 358 -1.52 -21.85 -7.57
N MET A 359 -2.39 -20.95 -8.02
CA MET A 359 -3.82 -20.94 -7.64
C MET A 359 -4.53 -22.26 -7.99
N GLY A 360 -5.25 -22.81 -7.03
CA GLY A 360 -6.10 -24.00 -7.22
C GLY A 360 -7.26 -23.75 -8.19
N GLU A 361 -7.86 -24.81 -8.70
CA GLU A 361 -9.03 -24.68 -9.60
C GLU A 361 -10.31 -24.55 -8.78
N THR A 362 -10.87 -23.35 -8.76
CA THR A 362 -12.18 -23.05 -8.16
C THR A 362 -13.10 -22.42 -9.20
N PRO A 363 -14.43 -22.49 -9.04
CA PRO A 363 -15.38 -21.81 -9.92
C PRO A 363 -15.11 -20.30 -10.06
N GLU A 364 -14.49 -19.68 -9.04
CA GLU A 364 -14.18 -18.25 -8.96
C GLU A 364 -12.82 -17.89 -9.58
N ARG A 365 -11.99 -18.86 -10.01
CA ARG A 365 -10.62 -18.63 -10.52
C ARG A 365 -10.56 -17.51 -11.57
N GLU A 366 -11.38 -17.58 -12.60
CA GLU A 366 -11.35 -16.59 -13.69
C GLU A 366 -11.75 -15.18 -13.21
N ALA A 367 -12.64 -15.09 -12.22
CA ALA A 367 -12.99 -13.82 -11.60
C ALA A 367 -11.81 -13.26 -10.79
N PHE A 368 -11.11 -14.09 -10.02
CA PHE A 368 -9.90 -13.68 -9.29
C PHE A 368 -8.78 -13.24 -10.22
N LEU A 369 -8.50 -13.99 -11.29
CA LEU A 369 -7.52 -13.58 -12.29
C LEU A 369 -7.92 -12.30 -13.01
N GLY A 370 -9.19 -12.15 -13.34
CA GLY A 370 -9.74 -10.92 -13.92
C GLY A 370 -9.53 -9.70 -13.01
N GLY A 371 -9.90 -9.82 -11.74
CA GLY A 371 -9.69 -8.78 -10.73
C GLY A 371 -8.21 -8.45 -10.52
N PHE A 372 -7.35 -9.47 -10.46
CA PHE A 372 -5.92 -9.27 -10.26
C PHE A 372 -5.26 -8.57 -11.47
N ARG A 373 -5.63 -8.94 -12.71
CA ARG A 373 -5.19 -8.20 -13.91
C ARG A 373 -5.61 -6.74 -13.88
N GLN A 374 -6.86 -6.46 -13.49
CA GLN A 374 -7.35 -5.08 -13.36
C GLN A 374 -6.56 -4.30 -12.31
N ALA A 375 -6.30 -4.91 -11.15
CA ALA A 375 -5.53 -4.28 -10.09
C ALA A 375 -4.08 -4.01 -10.50
N LEU A 376 -3.42 -4.95 -11.18
CA LEU A 376 -2.06 -4.76 -11.72
C LEU A 376 -2.03 -3.63 -12.77
N ALA A 377 -3.02 -3.54 -13.64
CA ALA A 377 -3.15 -2.43 -14.59
C ALA A 377 -3.27 -1.09 -13.86
N SER A 378 -4.14 -1.00 -12.84
CA SER A 378 -4.32 0.20 -12.02
C SER A 378 -3.08 0.59 -11.22
N TRP A 379 -2.34 -0.38 -10.67
CA TRP A 379 -1.09 -0.13 -9.93
C TRP A 379 0.03 0.40 -10.83
N LEU A 380 0.18 -0.17 -12.04
CA LEU A 380 1.17 0.30 -13.01
C LEU A 380 0.83 1.69 -13.57
N ALA A 381 -0.46 1.99 -13.73
CA ALA A 381 -0.92 3.26 -14.29
C ALA A 381 -1.15 4.36 -13.23
N ALA A 382 -1.25 4.01 -11.94
CA ALA A 382 -1.81 4.86 -10.87
C ALA A 382 -3.15 5.49 -11.27
N ALA A 383 -4.07 4.65 -11.75
CA ALA A 383 -5.41 5.05 -12.15
C ALA A 383 -6.43 4.04 -11.58
N PRO A 384 -7.28 4.44 -10.61
CA PRO A 384 -7.35 5.78 -9.99
C PRO A 384 -6.06 6.14 -9.23
N PRO A 385 -5.83 7.44 -8.89
CA PRO A 385 -4.56 7.90 -8.33
C PRO A 385 -4.05 7.13 -7.12
N LEU A 386 -4.94 6.68 -6.23
CA LEU A 386 -4.57 5.95 -5.01
C LEU A 386 -4.62 4.43 -5.15
N ALA A 387 -4.67 3.89 -6.38
CA ALA A 387 -4.72 2.46 -6.61
C ALA A 387 -3.51 1.73 -6.02
N GLY A 388 -2.30 2.27 -6.22
CA GLY A 388 -1.07 1.71 -5.69
C GLY A 388 0.17 2.52 -6.07
N PRO A 389 1.32 2.27 -5.41
CA PRO A 389 2.45 3.19 -5.45
C PRO A 389 3.46 2.96 -6.58
N TRP A 390 3.36 1.87 -7.35
CA TRP A 390 4.39 1.50 -8.35
C TRP A 390 4.67 2.58 -9.40
N ALA A 391 3.65 3.35 -9.77
CA ALA A 391 3.78 4.45 -10.73
C ALA A 391 4.77 5.54 -10.29
N THR A 392 4.98 5.73 -8.98
CA THR A 392 5.79 6.82 -8.40
C THR A 392 7.04 6.33 -7.71
N LEU A 393 7.25 5.02 -7.68
CA LEU A 393 8.42 4.40 -7.09
C LEU A 393 9.34 3.94 -8.21
N ASP A 394 10.61 4.27 -8.09
CA ASP A 394 11.62 3.60 -8.89
C ASP A 394 11.69 2.12 -8.45
N PHE A 395 11.79 1.22 -9.42
CA PHE A 395 11.97 -0.19 -9.12
C PHE A 395 13.30 -0.41 -8.36
N PRO A 396 13.39 -1.40 -7.45
CA PRO A 396 14.65 -1.77 -6.80
C PRO A 396 15.86 -1.80 -7.76
N GLY A 397 16.86 -0.95 -7.50
CA GLY A 397 18.09 -0.87 -8.30
C GLY A 397 17.98 -0.06 -9.60
N ALA A 398 16.79 0.44 -9.95
CA ALA A 398 16.61 1.33 -11.08
C ALA A 398 17.20 2.72 -10.82
N ARG A 399 17.50 3.45 -11.92
CA ARG A 399 17.91 4.85 -11.82
C ARG A 399 16.69 5.74 -11.57
N PRO A 400 16.82 6.82 -10.79
CA PRO A 400 15.75 7.79 -10.62
C PRO A 400 15.23 8.32 -11.95
N ARG A 401 13.93 8.19 -12.20
CA ARG A 401 13.26 8.68 -13.42
C ARG A 401 12.21 9.76 -13.17
N HIS A 402 11.91 10.01 -11.91
CA HIS A 402 10.84 10.86 -11.43
C HIS A 402 11.25 12.34 -11.38
N TRP A 403 10.30 13.23 -11.67
CA TRP A 403 10.54 14.67 -11.55
C TRP A 403 10.50 15.10 -10.09
N ALA A 404 11.48 15.88 -9.67
CA ALA A 404 11.53 16.40 -8.31
C ALA A 404 10.33 17.32 -8.02
N PRO A 405 9.56 17.06 -6.94
CA PRO A 405 8.50 17.97 -6.51
C PRO A 405 9.05 19.36 -6.16
N MET A 406 8.25 20.41 -6.38
CA MET A 406 8.64 21.80 -6.08
C MET A 406 8.46 22.21 -4.61
N HIS A 407 8.25 21.23 -3.73
CA HIS A 407 8.08 21.42 -2.29
C HIS A 407 8.84 20.34 -1.51
N VAL A 408 8.98 20.51 -0.20
CA VAL A 408 9.85 19.66 0.64
C VAL A 408 9.19 18.39 1.20
N ASP A 409 7.88 18.19 1.01
CA ASP A 409 7.20 16.96 1.44
C ASP A 409 7.50 15.78 0.50
N THR A 410 8.62 15.11 0.76
CA THR A 410 9.02 13.85 0.11
C THR A 410 9.43 12.85 1.18
N LEU A 411 9.35 11.55 0.88
CA LEU A 411 10.01 10.57 1.75
C LEU A 411 11.52 10.79 1.72
N PRO A 412 12.23 10.61 2.83
CA PRO A 412 13.68 10.65 2.82
C PRO A 412 14.21 9.51 1.94
N GLY A 413 15.12 9.83 1.04
CA GLY A 413 15.94 8.81 0.40
C GLY A 413 16.77 8.07 1.45
N ASP A 414 17.25 6.87 1.12
CA ASP A 414 18.25 6.22 1.97
C ASP A 414 19.44 7.15 2.18
N GLU A 415 20.08 7.05 3.35
CA GLU A 415 21.25 7.85 3.81
C GLU A 415 22.43 7.92 2.83
N ARG A 416 22.35 7.25 1.68
CA ARG A 416 23.39 7.17 0.63
C ARG A 416 23.06 7.91 -0.67
N LEU A 417 21.91 8.55 -0.81
CA LEU A 417 21.56 9.30 -2.03
C LEU A 417 21.19 10.75 -1.70
N LEU A 418 22.22 11.52 -1.31
CA LEU A 418 22.23 12.96 -1.50
C LEU A 418 22.97 13.25 -2.80
N HIS A 419 22.27 13.76 -3.81
CA HIS A 419 22.84 14.50 -4.92
C HIS A 419 22.31 15.93 -4.92
#